data_AF-A0A6G8KV17-F1
#
_entry.id   AF-A0A6G8KV17-F1
#
_cell.length_a   1.000
_cell.length_b   1.000
_cell.length_c   1.000
_cell.angle_alpha   90.00
_cell.angle_beta   90.00
_cell.angle_gamma   90.00
#
_symmetry.space_group_name_H-M   'P 1'
#
loop_
_entity.id
_entity.type
_entity.pdbx_description
1 polymer ?
#
loop_
_entity_poly.entity_id
_entity_poly.type
_entity_poly.pdbx_seq_one_letter_code
_entity_poly.pdbx_strand_id
1 'polypeptide(L)'
;MRAFGFLSFGHYGHGRGLGDPDARQMLHDAITIAERADELGVNGAYFRVHHFARQSAAPMPLLAAIAARTQRIEVGTGVIDLR
;
A
#
# COMPACT_ATOMS: atom_id res chain seq x y z
N MET A 1 11.67 20.03 6.38
CA MET A 1 11.35 18.69 5.87
C MET A 1 11.65 18.64 4.38
N ARG A 2 12.27 17.57 3.86
CA ARG A 2 12.58 17.44 2.42
C ARG A 2 11.58 16.56 1.65
N ALA A 3 11.02 15.56 2.30
CA ALA A 3 9.98 14.68 1.74
C ALA A 3 9.08 14.16 2.87
N PHE A 4 7.85 13.79 2.54
CA PHE A 4 6.90 13.09 3.42
C PHE A 4 6.14 12.02 2.64
N GLY A 5 5.82 10.92 3.31
CA GLY A 5 5.17 9.76 2.70
C GLY A 5 4.58 8.82 3.74
N PHE A 6 4.04 7.69 3.28
CA PHE A 6 3.48 6.66 4.17
C PHE A 6 4.04 5.27 3.87
N LEU A 7 4.00 4.41 4.91
CA LEU A 7 4.24 2.98 4.81
C LEU A 7 2.97 2.23 5.24
N SER A 8 2.40 1.45 4.34
CA SER A 8 1.28 0.55 4.62
C SER A 8 1.73 -0.90 4.75
N PHE A 9 1.09 -1.64 5.66
CA PHE A 9 1.34 -3.07 5.89
C PHE A 9 0.38 -3.95 5.07
N GLY A 10 -0.51 -3.34 4.28
CA GLY A 10 -1.47 -4.05 3.45
C GLY A 10 -2.43 -4.92 4.27
N HIS A 11 -2.93 -4.38 5.38
CA HIS A 11 -3.74 -5.13 6.36
C HIS A 11 -5.05 -5.68 5.76
N TYR A 12 -5.30 -6.98 5.83
CA TYR A 12 -6.63 -7.58 5.63
C TYR A 12 -6.80 -8.86 6.48
N GLY A 13 -8.04 -9.34 6.62
CA GLY A 13 -8.33 -10.55 7.40
C GLY A 13 -8.58 -10.28 8.88
N HIS A 14 -8.65 -11.32 9.71
CA HIS A 14 -9.28 -11.23 11.03
C HIS A 14 -8.31 -10.87 12.18
N GLY A 15 -8.65 -9.80 12.90
CA GLY A 15 -8.13 -9.39 14.21
C GLY A 15 -8.05 -7.86 14.29
N ARG A 16 -8.93 -7.11 14.97
CA ARG A 16 -9.72 -7.38 16.18
C ARG A 16 -11.04 -6.57 16.22
N GLY A 17 -11.91 -6.67 15.20
CA GLY A 17 -13.21 -5.98 15.25
C GLY A 17 -14.17 -6.35 14.12
N LEU A 18 -15.40 -5.85 14.20
CA LEU A 18 -16.32 -5.83 13.06
C LEU A 18 -15.79 -4.84 12.02
N GLY A 19 -15.73 -5.26 10.74
CA GLY A 19 -15.36 -4.37 9.63
C GLY A 19 -13.92 -4.47 9.12
N ASP A 20 -13.13 -5.47 9.55
CA ASP A 20 -11.80 -5.69 8.96
C ASP A 20 -11.92 -5.91 7.43
N PRO A 21 -11.09 -5.23 6.60
CA PRO A 21 -11.17 -5.37 5.16
C PRO A 21 -10.81 -6.78 4.71
N ASP A 22 -11.44 -7.24 3.63
CA ASP A 22 -10.95 -8.40 2.88
C ASP A 22 -9.80 -8.00 1.94
N ALA A 23 -9.21 -8.98 1.24
CA ALA A 23 -8.09 -8.75 0.35
C ALA A 23 -8.44 -7.80 -0.81
N ARG A 24 -9.68 -7.87 -1.31
CA ARG A 24 -10.15 -7.02 -2.41
C ARG A 24 -10.28 -5.59 -1.92
N GLN A 25 -10.94 -5.37 -0.79
CA GLN A 25 -11.15 -4.05 -0.21
C GLN A 25 -9.81 -3.38 0.10
N MET A 26 -8.90 -4.10 0.76
CA MET A 26 -7.53 -3.62 1.03
C MET A 26 -6.80 -3.17 -0.23
N LEU A 27 -6.90 -3.94 -1.33
CA LEU A 27 -6.26 -3.60 -2.59
C LEU A 27 -6.84 -2.30 -3.19
N HIS A 28 -8.16 -2.17 -3.21
CA HIS A 28 -8.82 -0.96 -3.73
C HIS A 28 -8.56 0.27 -2.87
N ASP A 29 -8.56 0.11 -1.54
CA ASP A 29 -8.25 1.18 -0.59
C ASP A 29 -6.82 1.65 -0.75
N ALA A 30 -5.86 0.73 -0.87
CA ALA A 30 -4.45 1.06 -1.06
C ALA A 30 -4.23 1.93 -2.32
N ILE A 31 -4.92 1.61 -3.42
CA ILE A 31 -4.79 2.42 -4.64
C ILE A 31 -5.49 3.77 -4.48
N THR A 32 -6.70 3.80 -3.90
CA THR A 32 -7.45 5.03 -3.67
C THR A 32 -6.66 6.00 -2.79
N ILE A 33 -6.06 5.49 -1.70
CA ILE A 33 -5.21 6.28 -0.81
C ILE A 33 -4.01 6.83 -1.56
N ALA A 34 -3.37 6.05 -2.43
CA ALA A 34 -2.21 6.52 -3.20
C ALA A 34 -2.59 7.59 -4.25
N GLU A 35 -3.75 7.47 -4.92
CA GLU A 35 -4.29 8.51 -5.80
C GLU A 35 -4.54 9.82 -5.04
N ARG A 36 -5.21 9.74 -3.88
CA ARG A 36 -5.45 10.93 -3.05
C ARG A 36 -4.17 11.52 -2.48
N ALA A 37 -3.20 10.69 -2.12
CA ALA A 37 -1.89 11.13 -1.67
C ALA A 37 -1.14 11.88 -2.78
N ASP A 38 -1.18 11.37 -4.01
CA ASP A 38 -0.61 12.03 -5.19
C ASP A 38 -1.28 13.39 -5.47
N GLU A 39 -2.61 13.46 -5.40
CA GLU A 39 -3.38 14.70 -5.54
C GLU A 39 -2.97 15.76 -4.51
N LEU A 40 -2.72 15.33 -3.26
CA LEU A 40 -2.30 16.20 -2.14
C LEU A 40 -0.81 16.57 -2.16
N GLY A 41 -0.01 16.01 -3.07
CA GLY A 41 1.42 16.29 -3.16
C GLY A 41 2.30 15.54 -2.16
N VAL A 42 1.82 14.38 -1.66
CA VAL A 42 2.64 13.43 -0.90
C VAL A 42 3.76 12.90 -1.79
N ASN A 43 4.97 12.76 -1.24
CA ASN A 43 6.14 12.36 -2.03
C ASN A 43 6.25 10.86 -2.26
N GLY A 44 5.77 10.02 -1.32
CA GLY A 44 5.93 8.57 -1.45
C GLY A 44 4.84 7.72 -0.82
N ALA A 45 4.50 6.63 -1.51
CA ALA A 45 3.60 5.55 -1.09
C ALA A 45 4.37 4.21 -1.05
N TYR A 46 4.58 3.68 0.15
CA TYR A 46 5.38 2.48 0.37
C TYR A 46 4.57 1.34 0.96
N PHE A 47 4.82 0.11 0.51
CA PHE A 47 4.11 -1.07 0.97
C PHE A 47 5.06 -2.14 1.51
N ARG A 48 4.69 -2.76 2.62
CA ARG A 48 5.38 -3.93 3.18
C ARG A 48 4.83 -5.21 2.56
N VAL A 49 5.72 -6.18 2.40
CA VAL A 49 5.39 -7.54 1.95
C VAL A 49 5.37 -8.54 3.11
N HIS A 50 4.41 -9.45 3.09
CA HIS A 50 4.21 -10.50 4.06
C HIS A 50 3.92 -11.85 3.37
N HIS A 51 4.79 -12.85 3.55
CA HIS A 51 4.60 -14.19 2.97
C HIS A 51 3.92 -15.19 3.93
N PHE A 52 4.00 -14.95 5.24
CA PHE A 52 3.54 -15.89 6.29
C PHE A 52 2.49 -15.27 7.21
N ALA A 53 1.81 -14.24 6.74
CA ALA A 53 0.67 -13.63 7.41
C ALA A 53 -0.43 -13.40 6.38
N ARG A 54 -1.70 -13.34 6.82
CA ARG A 54 -2.84 -13.00 5.96
C ARG A 54 -2.78 -11.52 5.60
N GLN A 55 -1.88 -11.16 4.70
CA GLN A 55 -1.51 -9.81 4.33
C GLN A 55 -1.00 -9.78 2.87
N SER A 56 -0.68 -8.61 2.33
CA SER A 56 -0.20 -8.49 0.96
C SER A 56 1.18 -9.17 0.79
N ALA A 57 1.28 -10.11 -0.14
CA ALA A 57 2.48 -10.93 -0.39
C ALA A 57 3.22 -10.57 -1.69
N ALA A 58 2.50 -10.05 -2.69
CA ALA A 58 3.08 -9.71 -3.99
C ALA A 58 2.99 -8.18 -4.17
N PRO A 59 4.11 -7.44 -4.11
CA PRO A 59 4.06 -5.98 -4.21
C PRO A 59 3.78 -5.52 -5.64
N MET A 60 4.35 -6.19 -6.65
CA MET A 60 4.37 -5.70 -8.03
C MET A 60 2.98 -5.43 -8.62
N PRO A 61 1.94 -6.26 -8.42
CA PRO A 61 0.60 -5.94 -8.94
C PRO A 61 0.01 -4.65 -8.36
N LEU A 62 0.15 -4.43 -7.03
CA LEU A 62 -0.33 -3.21 -6.39
C LEU A 62 0.48 -1.99 -6.83
N LEU A 63 1.81 -2.11 -6.86
CA LEU A 63 2.69 -1.01 -7.28
C LEU A 63 2.41 -0.59 -8.73
N ALA A 64 2.24 -1.57 -9.63
CA ALA A 64 1.89 -1.30 -11.03
C ALA A 64 0.52 -0.62 -11.16
N ALA A 65 -0.47 -1.06 -10.38
CA ALA A 65 -1.79 -0.45 -10.39
C ALA A 65 -1.77 1.01 -9.89
N ILE A 66 -0.97 1.32 -8.87
CA ILE A 66 -0.79 2.69 -8.40
C ILE A 66 -0.04 3.53 -9.43
N ALA A 67 1.11 3.05 -9.92
CA ALA A 67 1.92 3.77 -10.91
C ALA A 67 1.15 4.10 -12.19
N ALA A 68 0.18 3.26 -12.57
CA ALA A 68 -0.69 3.52 -13.71
C ALA A 68 -1.77 4.59 -13.47
N ARG A 69 -2.04 4.97 -12.22
CA ARG A 69 -3.12 5.90 -11.83
C ARG A 69 -2.65 7.17 -11.11
N THR A 70 -1.36 7.30 -10.87
CA THR A 70 -0.74 8.49 -10.27
C THR A 70 0.22 9.17 -11.24
N GLN A 71 0.68 10.38 -10.92
CA GLN A 71 1.54 11.20 -11.78
C GLN A 71 2.84 11.63 -11.12
N ARG A 72 2.87 11.86 -9.80
CA ARG A 72 4.00 12.51 -9.12
C ARG A 72 4.56 11.70 -7.94
N ILE A 73 3.69 10.98 -7.23
CA ILE A 73 4.08 10.20 -6.05
C ILE A 73 5.03 9.06 -6.43
N GLU A 74 6.11 8.91 -5.66
CA GLU A 74 6.98 7.73 -5.77
C GLU A 74 6.27 6.52 -5.15
N VAL A 75 6.35 5.37 -5.82
CA VAL A 75 5.71 4.14 -5.35
C VAL A 75 6.76 3.05 -5.21
N GLY A 76 6.78 2.35 -4.08
CA GLY A 76 7.76 1.30 -3.87
C GLY A 76 7.45 0.38 -2.70
N THR A 77 8.38 -0.52 -2.43
CA THR A 77 8.37 -1.35 -1.22
C THR A 77 9.12 -0.63 -0.11
N GLY A 78 8.50 -0.44 1.05
CA GLY A 78 9.19 0.14 2.21
C GLY A 78 10.07 -0.86 2.95
N VAL A 79 9.67 -2.14 2.93
CA VAL A 79 10.43 -3.26 3.50
C VAL A 79 10.15 -4.51 2.66
N ILE A 80 11.20 -5.15 2.14
CA ILE A 80 11.15 -6.50 1.59
C ILE A 80 11.84 -7.41 2.61
N ASP A 81 11.09 -8.36 3.14
CA ASP A 81 11.61 -9.35 4.07
C ASP A 81 12.37 -10.42 3.28
N LEU A 82 13.71 -10.41 3.33
CA LEU A 82 14.60 -11.31 2.57
C LEU A 82 14.97 -12.61 3.31
N ARG A 83 14.28 -12.90 4.43
CA ARG A 83 14.56 -14.06 5.28
C ARG A 83 14.04 -15.38 4.73
#